data_AF-A0A520QUD0-F1
#
_entry.id   AF-A0A520QUD0-F1
#
_cell.length_a   1.000
_cell.length_b   1.000
_cell.length_c   1.000
_cell.angle_alpha   90.00
_cell.angle_beta   90.00
_cell.angle_gamma   90.00
#
_symmetry.space_group_name_H-M   'P 1'
#
loop_
_entity.id
_entity.type
_entity.pdbx_description
1 polymer ?
#
loop_
_entity_poly.entity_id
_entity_poly.type
_entity_poly.pdbx_seq_one_letter_code
_entity_poly.pdbx_strand_id
1 'polypeptide(L)'
;MQKKWKTIKPSSYKNLKKCLKELKKKYHISFWIEDIVKNKKNKLTITKKKINLYRIKVSTLGFKKPTTLKVIYKKFKEKGYQCVPPDIALRARFIYPEQKTGEWLRFATPMKSMIDSDNVPHLPKLGKALGEYFIETYWSYPKAIFHPHNEFVVTIKNDF
;
A
#
# COMPACT_ATOMS: atom_id res chain seq x y z
N MET A 1 -2.58 -16.89 14.68
CA MET A 1 -2.61 -15.41 14.73
C MET A 1 -1.67 -14.87 13.66
N GLN A 2 -2.08 -13.89 12.84
CA GLN A 2 -1.21 -13.35 11.79
C GLN A 2 -0.03 -12.62 12.41
N LYS A 3 1.20 -12.91 11.98
CA LYS A 3 2.40 -12.24 12.51
C LYS A 3 2.45 -10.80 11.99
N LYS A 4 2.60 -9.85 12.91
CA LYS A 4 2.84 -8.44 12.59
C LYS A 4 4.12 -8.31 11.78
N TRP A 5 4.06 -7.57 10.69
CA TRP A 5 5.22 -7.31 9.82
C TRP A 5 5.96 -6.05 10.26
N LYS A 6 5.27 -4.90 10.29
CA LYS A 6 5.87 -3.60 10.62
C LYS A 6 4.88 -2.74 11.40
N THR A 7 5.42 -1.76 12.13
CA THR A 7 4.63 -0.74 12.83
C THR A 7 5.06 0.63 12.34
N ILE A 8 4.10 1.41 11.87
CA ILE A 8 4.31 2.80 11.44
C ILE A 8 3.89 3.70 12.60
N LYS A 9 4.85 4.46 13.15
CA LYS A 9 4.58 5.45 14.19
C LYS A 9 3.76 6.64 13.63
N PRO A 10 3.08 7.43 14.49
CA PRO A 10 2.50 8.72 14.08
C PRO A 10 3.48 9.59 13.29
N SER A 11 2.97 10.32 12.29
CA SER A 11 3.82 11.22 11.51
C SER A 11 3.97 12.60 12.16
N SER A 12 5.21 13.10 12.19
CA SER A 12 5.50 14.52 12.45
C SER A 12 5.26 15.41 11.23
N TYR A 13 5.10 14.86 10.03
CA TYR A 13 4.86 15.66 8.82
C TYR A 13 3.50 16.36 8.87
N LYS A 14 3.49 17.63 8.42
CA LYS A 14 2.27 18.44 8.30
C LYS A 14 1.30 17.87 7.27
N ASN A 15 1.81 17.37 6.14
CA ASN A 15 1.00 16.81 5.06
C ASN A 15 1.82 15.81 4.21
N LEU A 16 1.11 15.06 3.37
CA LEU A 16 1.71 14.03 2.53
C LEU A 16 2.68 14.61 1.48
N LYS A 17 2.45 15.83 1.00
CA LYS A 17 3.37 16.50 0.06
C LYS A 17 4.76 16.71 0.67
N LYS A 18 4.84 17.17 1.93
CA LYS A 18 6.13 17.29 2.65
C LYS A 18 6.79 15.93 2.87
N CYS A 19 6.02 14.93 3.28
CA CYS A 19 6.51 13.57 3.43
C CYS A 19 7.08 13.01 2.11
N LEU A 20 6.40 13.27 0.98
CA LEU A 20 6.83 12.79 -0.33
C LEU A 20 8.15 13.44 -0.76
N LYS A 21 8.35 14.74 -0.48
CA LYS A 21 9.63 15.41 -0.74
C LYS A 21 10.79 14.73 -0.01
N GLU A 22 10.60 14.30 1.23
CA GLU A 22 11.65 13.58 1.98
C GLU A 22 11.90 12.18 1.44
N LEU A 23 10.86 11.47 0.99
CA LEU A 23 11.01 10.17 0.34
C LEU A 23 11.84 10.29 -0.94
N LYS A 24 11.59 11.31 -1.77
CA LYS A 24 12.30 11.52 -3.05
C LYS A 24 13.80 11.73 -2.91
N LYS A 25 14.27 12.22 -1.76
CA LYS A 25 15.71 12.43 -1.52
C LYS A 25 16.49 11.12 -1.45
N LYS A 26 15.81 9.99 -1.18
CA LYS A 26 16.45 8.69 -0.90
C LYS A 26 15.94 7.55 -1.78
N TYR A 27 14.80 7.72 -2.44
CA TYR A 27 14.09 6.64 -3.11
C TYR A 27 13.56 7.11 -4.45
N HIS A 28 13.53 6.22 -5.43
CA HIS A 28 12.86 6.45 -6.70
C HIS A 28 11.34 6.41 -6.49
N ILE A 29 10.66 7.45 -6.94
CA ILE A 29 9.20 7.56 -6.82
C ILE A 29 8.62 7.69 -8.21
N SER A 30 7.62 6.85 -8.48
CA SER A 30 6.83 6.89 -9.71
C SER A 30 6.15 8.23 -9.89
N PHE A 31 6.12 8.72 -11.13
CA PHE A 31 5.33 9.88 -11.51
C PHE A 31 3.86 9.76 -11.06
N TRP A 32 3.27 8.56 -11.15
CA TRP A 32 1.89 8.31 -10.73
C TRP A 32 1.65 8.55 -9.23
N ILE A 33 2.63 8.21 -8.37
CA ILE A 33 2.51 8.51 -6.94
C ILE A 33 2.47 10.02 -6.71
N GLU A 34 3.28 10.78 -7.44
CA GLU A 34 3.28 12.23 -7.31
C GLU A 34 1.98 12.86 -7.76
N ASP A 35 1.47 12.40 -8.90
CA ASP A 35 0.22 12.87 -9.47
C ASP A 35 -0.95 12.60 -8.51
N ILE A 36 -1.07 11.36 -8.02
CA ILE A 36 -2.09 10.95 -7.03
C ILE A 36 -2.04 11.82 -5.77
N VAL A 37 -0.85 12.18 -5.29
CA VAL A 37 -0.67 13.03 -4.10
C VAL A 37 -1.00 14.49 -4.37
N LYS A 38 -0.84 14.97 -5.60
CA LYS A 38 -1.24 16.32 -6.03
C LYS A 38 -2.74 16.41 -6.27
N ASN A 39 -3.38 15.31 -6.70
CA ASN A 39 -4.80 15.24 -7.00
C ASN A 39 -5.67 15.40 -5.74
N LYS A 40 -6.30 16.58 -5.61
CA LYS A 40 -7.14 16.95 -4.47
C LYS A 40 -8.37 16.03 -4.31
N LYS A 41 -8.84 15.36 -5.37
CA LYS A 41 -9.99 14.44 -5.33
C LYS A 41 -9.77 13.29 -4.35
N ASN A 42 -8.53 12.85 -4.15
CA ASN A 42 -8.18 11.76 -3.25
C ASN A 42 -8.31 12.10 -1.76
N LYS A 43 -8.40 13.40 -1.40
CA LYS A 43 -8.52 13.88 -0.01
C LYS A 43 -7.52 13.23 0.96
N LEU A 44 -6.28 13.02 0.49
CA LEU A 44 -5.24 12.33 1.26
C LEU A 44 -4.84 13.13 2.50
N THR A 45 -4.89 12.47 3.66
CA THR A 45 -4.47 13.03 4.94
C THR A 45 -3.31 12.23 5.52
N ILE A 46 -2.56 12.86 6.43
CA ILE A 46 -1.50 12.19 7.18
C ILE A 46 -2.14 11.50 8.39
N THR A 47 -1.87 10.20 8.54
CA THR A 47 -2.31 9.44 9.70
C THR A 47 -1.50 9.83 10.94
N LYS A 48 -2.20 10.23 12.01
CA LYS A 48 -1.64 10.67 13.30
C LYS A 48 -1.65 9.60 14.39
N LYS A 49 -2.10 8.39 14.08
CA LYS A 49 -2.04 7.24 14.97
C LYS A 49 -0.95 6.26 14.55
N LYS A 50 -0.54 5.42 15.50
CA LYS A 50 0.27 4.24 15.20
C LYS A 50 -0.57 3.25 14.41
N ILE A 51 0.05 2.59 13.43
CA ILE A 51 -0.61 1.57 12.61
C ILE A 51 0.30 0.34 12.52
N ASN A 52 -0.26 -0.81 12.85
CA ASN A 52 0.39 -2.10 12.60
C ASN A 52 0.01 -2.62 11.21
N LEU A 53 1.01 -3.16 10.51
CA LEU A 53 0.92 -3.69 9.16
C LEU A 53 1.20 -5.19 9.16
N TYR A 54 0.45 -5.88 8.32
CA TYR A 54 0.47 -7.33 8.19
C TYR A 54 0.62 -7.71 6.73
N ARG A 55 1.43 -8.71 6.43
CA ARG A 55 1.53 -9.30 5.09
C ARG A 55 0.65 -10.53 5.01
N ILE A 56 -0.17 -10.62 3.98
CA ILE A 56 -1.04 -11.77 3.75
C ILE A 56 -0.97 -12.20 2.29
N LYS A 57 -0.96 -13.52 2.07
CA LYS A 57 -1.06 -14.11 0.74
C LYS A 57 -2.53 -14.19 0.34
N VAL A 58 -2.82 -14.08 -0.95
CA VAL A 58 -4.17 -14.32 -1.47
C VAL A 58 -4.63 -15.74 -1.14
N SER A 59 -3.73 -16.72 -1.14
CA SER A 59 -4.04 -18.10 -0.73
C SER A 59 -4.53 -18.24 0.71
N THR A 60 -4.06 -17.42 1.66
CA THR A 60 -4.51 -17.49 3.07
C THR A 60 -5.94 -16.98 3.26
N LEU A 61 -6.51 -16.34 2.24
CA LEU A 61 -7.94 -15.98 2.20
C LEU A 61 -8.83 -17.14 1.73
N GLY A 62 -8.24 -18.26 1.31
CA GLY A 62 -8.93 -19.46 0.81
C GLY A 62 -9.00 -19.58 -0.71
N PHE A 63 -8.33 -18.70 -1.48
CA PHE A 63 -8.34 -18.78 -2.94
C PHE A 63 -7.28 -19.76 -3.46
N LYS A 64 -7.71 -20.74 -4.27
CA LYS A 64 -6.84 -21.70 -4.96
C LYS A 64 -6.55 -21.35 -6.42
N LYS A 65 -7.33 -20.43 -7.00
CA LYS A 65 -7.22 -19.96 -8.40
C LYS A 65 -7.12 -18.42 -8.42
N PRO A 66 -6.66 -17.83 -9.53
CA PRO A 66 -6.64 -16.37 -9.68
C PRO A 66 -8.03 -15.77 -9.46
N THR A 67 -8.09 -14.59 -8.85
CA THR A 67 -9.35 -13.92 -8.52
C THR A 67 -9.21 -12.41 -8.67
N THR A 68 -10.34 -11.71 -8.63
CA THR A 68 -10.38 -10.26 -8.81
C THR A 68 -10.08 -9.52 -7.52
N LEU A 69 -9.50 -8.32 -7.65
CA LEU A 69 -9.21 -7.44 -6.53
C LEU A 69 -10.46 -7.13 -5.69
N LYS A 70 -11.62 -6.93 -6.33
CA LYS A 70 -12.90 -6.69 -5.64
C LYS A 70 -13.26 -7.85 -4.71
N VAL A 71 -13.09 -9.09 -5.18
CA VAL A 71 -13.38 -10.30 -4.40
C VAL A 71 -12.38 -10.48 -3.26
N ILE A 72 -11.11 -10.14 -3.49
CA ILE A 72 -10.07 -10.13 -2.44
C ILE A 72 -10.44 -9.14 -1.32
N TYR A 73 -10.85 -7.91 -1.65
CA TYR A 73 -11.22 -6.90 -0.65
C TYR A 73 -12.46 -7.31 0.15
N LYS A 74 -13.43 -7.99 -0.48
CA LYS A 74 -14.56 -8.58 0.25
C LYS A 74 -14.06 -9.60 1.28
N LYS A 75 -13.15 -10.50 0.89
CA LYS A 75 -12.54 -11.47 1.81
C LYS A 75 -11.69 -10.82 2.91
N PHE A 76 -10.99 -9.72 2.63
CA PHE A 76 -10.30 -8.96 3.67
C PHE A 76 -11.26 -8.56 4.78
N LYS A 77 -12.39 -7.93 4.42
CA LYS A 77 -13.41 -7.51 5.38
C LYS A 77 -14.00 -8.69 6.16
N GLU A 78 -14.35 -9.78 5.48
CA GLU A 78 -14.88 -11.01 6.12
C GLU A 78 -13.90 -11.63 7.12
N LYS A 79 -12.59 -11.49 6.89
CA LYS A 79 -11.52 -12.01 7.76
C LYS A 79 -11.01 -11.00 8.80
N GLY A 80 -11.65 -9.84 8.93
CA GLY A 80 -11.28 -8.80 9.90
C GLY A 80 -10.09 -7.91 9.50
N TYR A 81 -9.60 -8.05 8.26
CA TYR A 81 -8.58 -7.17 7.70
C TYR A 81 -9.20 -5.85 7.20
N GLN A 82 -8.38 -4.82 7.18
CA GLN A 82 -8.74 -3.47 6.74
C GLN A 82 -7.72 -2.93 5.74
N CYS A 83 -8.18 -1.96 4.96
CA CYS A 83 -7.31 -1.24 4.03
C CYS A 83 -6.30 -0.37 4.79
N VAL A 84 -5.09 -0.29 4.25
CA VAL A 84 -4.03 0.60 4.73
C VAL A 84 -4.32 2.02 4.25
N PRO A 85 -4.23 3.05 5.11
CA PRO A 85 -4.27 4.43 4.65
C PRO A 85 -3.16 4.71 3.62
N PRO A 86 -3.41 5.44 2.52
CA PRO A 86 -2.38 5.71 1.50
C PRO A 86 -1.09 6.31 2.06
N ASP A 87 -1.17 7.25 3.02
CA ASP A 87 0.04 7.85 3.61
C ASP A 87 0.90 6.82 4.35
N ILE A 88 0.26 5.89 5.05
CA ILE A 88 0.93 4.80 5.78
C ILE A 88 1.64 3.88 4.80
N ALA A 89 1.01 3.56 3.67
CA ALA A 89 1.62 2.72 2.64
C ALA A 89 2.90 3.36 2.05
N LEU A 90 2.87 4.66 1.75
CA LEU A 90 4.06 5.37 1.24
C LEU A 90 5.14 5.50 2.32
N ARG A 91 4.74 5.84 3.54
CA ARG A 91 5.67 6.03 4.68
C ARG A 91 6.33 4.72 5.14
N ALA A 92 5.73 3.57 4.83
CA ALA A 92 6.34 2.27 5.12
C ALA A 92 7.73 2.10 4.48
N ARG A 93 8.02 2.84 3.40
CA ARG A 93 9.34 2.85 2.78
C ARG A 93 10.45 3.23 3.76
N PHE A 94 10.22 4.20 4.64
CA PHE A 94 11.24 4.68 5.60
C PHE A 94 11.69 3.61 6.59
N ILE A 95 10.87 2.60 6.86
CA ILE A 95 11.12 1.61 7.92
C ILE A 95 11.28 0.19 7.37
N TYR A 96 11.50 0.06 6.07
CA TYR A 96 11.72 -1.22 5.40
C TYR A 96 13.05 -1.28 4.63
N PRO A 97 14.20 -0.88 5.20
CA PRO A 97 15.47 -0.93 4.47
C PRO A 97 15.91 -2.36 4.13
N GLU A 98 15.41 -3.38 4.84
CA GLU A 98 15.82 -4.77 4.65
C GLU A 98 15.12 -5.50 3.48
N GLN A 99 14.43 -4.78 2.61
CA GLN A 99 13.74 -5.35 1.44
C GLN A 99 14.70 -6.18 0.58
N LYS A 100 14.26 -7.37 0.16
CA LYS A 100 15.04 -8.23 -0.74
C LYS A 100 14.99 -7.70 -2.17
N THR A 101 16.09 -7.78 -2.91
CA THR A 101 16.12 -7.45 -4.33
C THR A 101 15.16 -8.36 -5.10
N GLY A 102 14.35 -7.77 -5.99
CA GLY A 102 13.29 -8.46 -6.73
C GLY A 102 11.94 -8.52 -6.00
N GLU A 103 11.88 -8.13 -4.72
CA GLU A 103 10.62 -8.10 -3.97
C GLU A 103 9.77 -6.89 -4.36
N TRP A 104 8.49 -7.12 -4.67
CA TRP A 104 7.49 -6.08 -4.93
C TRP A 104 6.29 -6.26 -4.00
N LEU A 105 6.18 -5.37 -3.01
CA LEU A 105 5.20 -5.46 -1.94
C LEU A 105 4.05 -4.48 -2.17
N ARG A 106 2.83 -5.00 -2.41
CA ARG A 106 1.63 -4.19 -2.68
C ARG A 106 0.87 -3.92 -1.40
N PHE A 107 0.33 -2.73 -1.24
CA PHE A 107 -0.51 -2.37 -0.10
C PHE A 107 -1.96 -2.30 -0.53
N ALA A 108 -2.86 -2.89 0.26
CA ALA A 108 -4.29 -2.80 0.02
C ALA A 108 -4.82 -1.48 0.56
N THR A 109 -4.77 -0.41 -0.25
CA THR A 109 -5.39 0.88 0.06
C THR A 109 -6.85 0.93 -0.41
N PRO A 110 -7.72 1.79 0.14
CA PRO A 110 -9.10 1.87 -0.36
C PRO A 110 -9.12 2.14 -1.87
N MET A 111 -9.88 1.36 -2.65
CA MET A 111 -9.85 1.39 -4.13
C MET A 111 -10.09 2.77 -4.77
N LYS A 112 -10.73 3.70 -4.04
CA LYS A 112 -11.04 5.06 -4.50
C LYS A 112 -10.16 6.14 -3.88
N SER A 113 -9.04 5.76 -3.24
CA SER A 113 -8.18 6.69 -2.49
C SER A 113 -6.89 7.07 -3.21
N MET A 114 -6.53 6.36 -4.28
CA MET A 114 -5.30 6.60 -5.03
C MET A 114 -5.61 6.65 -6.53
N ILE A 115 -6.34 7.69 -6.93
CA ILE A 115 -6.78 7.93 -8.30
C ILE A 115 -5.89 9.02 -8.92
N ASP A 116 -5.31 8.75 -10.08
CA ASP A 116 -4.51 9.76 -10.80
C ASP A 116 -5.40 10.82 -11.50
N SER A 117 -4.78 11.76 -12.20
CA SER A 117 -5.43 12.82 -12.97
C SER A 117 -6.36 12.27 -14.05
N ASP A 118 -6.03 11.10 -14.59
CA ASP A 118 -6.74 10.43 -15.68
C ASP A 118 -7.92 9.58 -15.18
N ASN A 119 -8.19 9.64 -13.87
CA ASN A 119 -9.21 8.88 -13.15
C ASN A 119 -8.95 7.36 -13.11
N VAL A 120 -7.68 6.94 -13.25
CA VAL A 120 -7.26 5.55 -13.11
C VAL A 120 -6.93 5.27 -11.63
N PRO A 121 -7.51 4.22 -11.03
CA PRO A 121 -7.23 3.86 -9.64
C PRO A 121 -5.95 3.01 -9.53
N HIS A 122 -5.17 3.22 -8.48
CA HIS A 122 -3.90 2.55 -8.21
C HIS A 122 -3.79 1.94 -6.80
N LEU A 123 -2.94 0.93 -6.65
CA LEU A 123 -2.39 0.48 -5.36
C LEU A 123 -0.92 0.89 -5.27
N PRO A 124 -0.45 1.38 -4.13
CA PRO A 124 0.97 1.65 -3.94
C PRO A 124 1.73 0.33 -3.74
N LYS A 125 2.94 0.28 -4.27
CA LYS A 125 3.88 -0.83 -4.09
C LYS A 125 5.25 -0.31 -3.66
N LEU A 126 5.95 -1.09 -2.86
CA LEU A 126 7.37 -0.86 -2.55
C LEU A 126 8.21 -1.91 -3.27
N GLY A 127 9.27 -1.47 -3.94
CA GLY A 127 10.19 -2.33 -4.69
C GLY A 127 11.63 -2.17 -4.26
N LYS A 128 12.44 -3.18 -4.56
CA LYS A 128 13.90 -3.07 -4.63
C LYS A 128 14.41 -3.78 -5.87
N ALA A 129 15.14 -3.07 -6.72
CA ALA A 129 15.72 -3.60 -7.95
C ALA A 129 16.99 -2.83 -8.30
N LEU A 130 17.97 -3.46 -8.96
CA LEU A 130 19.20 -2.78 -9.42
C LEU A 130 19.94 -2.00 -8.30
N GLY A 131 19.94 -2.51 -7.07
CA GLY A 131 20.55 -1.84 -5.91
C GLY A 131 19.70 -0.72 -5.29
N GLU A 132 18.61 -0.31 -5.95
CA GLU A 132 17.80 0.85 -5.60
C GLU A 132 16.45 0.48 -4.98
N TYR A 133 15.85 1.44 -4.27
CA TYR A 133 14.51 1.30 -3.67
C TYR A 133 13.48 2.18 -4.37
N PHE A 134 12.30 1.59 -4.57
CA PHE A 134 11.24 2.20 -5.36
C PHE A 134 9.94 2.33 -4.57
N ILE A 135 9.19 3.40 -4.87
CA ILE A 135 7.79 3.59 -4.51
C ILE A 135 7.01 3.74 -5.82
N GLU A 136 6.22 2.73 -6.14
CA GLU A 136 5.56 2.58 -7.43
C GLU A 136 4.05 2.39 -7.29
N THR A 137 3.32 2.39 -8.41
CA THR A 137 1.88 2.05 -8.45
C THR A 137 1.59 0.80 -9.28
N TYR A 138 0.52 0.10 -8.92
CA TYR A 138 -0.07 -0.96 -9.72
C TYR A 138 -1.54 -0.62 -9.99
N TRP A 139 -2.02 -0.79 -11.22
CA TRP A 139 -3.41 -0.53 -11.54
C TRP A 139 -4.37 -1.37 -10.68
N SER A 140 -5.42 -0.74 -10.18
CA SER A 140 -6.27 -1.30 -9.11
C SER A 140 -7.75 -1.34 -9.47
N TYR A 141 -8.05 -1.46 -10.76
CA TYR A 141 -9.41 -1.66 -11.21
C TYR A 141 -10.06 -2.86 -10.49
N PRO A 142 -11.36 -2.82 -10.19
CA PRO A 142 -12.04 -3.91 -9.47
C PRO A 142 -11.85 -5.31 -10.07
N LYS A 143 -11.66 -5.38 -11.40
CA LYS A 143 -11.45 -6.61 -12.18
C LYS A 143 -9.97 -7.04 -12.28
N ALA A 144 -9.01 -6.28 -11.74
CA ALA A 144 -7.60 -6.66 -11.76
C ALA A 144 -7.41 -8.03 -11.10
N ILE A 145 -6.66 -8.92 -11.77
CA ILE A 145 -6.52 -10.32 -11.38
C ILE A 145 -5.24 -10.50 -10.55
N PHE A 146 -5.38 -11.26 -9.46
CA PHE A 146 -4.28 -11.65 -8.59
C PHE A 146 -4.30 -13.16 -8.38
N HIS A 147 -3.11 -13.75 -8.39
CA HIS A 147 -2.87 -15.16 -8.17
C HIS A 147 -2.75 -15.49 -6.68
N PRO A 148 -3.01 -16.74 -6.27
CA PRO A 148 -2.91 -17.17 -4.87
C PRO A 148 -1.56 -16.87 -4.19
N HIS A 149 -0.46 -16.86 -4.95
CA HIS A 149 0.88 -16.56 -4.43
C HIS A 149 1.13 -15.06 -4.23
N ASN A 150 0.28 -14.18 -4.77
CA ASN A 150 0.44 -12.75 -4.57
C ASN A 150 0.18 -12.36 -3.12
N GLU A 151 0.92 -11.35 -2.66
CA GLU A 151 0.79 -10.81 -1.31
C GLU A 151 0.28 -9.38 -1.31
N PHE A 152 -0.43 -9.05 -0.24
CA PHE A 152 -0.88 -7.71 0.11
C PHE A 152 -0.45 -7.37 1.53
N VAL A 153 -0.12 -6.10 1.74
CA VAL A 153 -0.06 -5.50 3.06
C VAL A 153 -1.42 -4.96 3.43
N VAL A 154 -1.90 -5.34 4.61
CA VAL A 154 -3.16 -4.92 5.21
C VAL A 154 -2.93 -4.41 6.63
N THR A 155 -3.98 -3.85 7.24
CA THR A 155 -4.06 -3.65 8.68
C THR A 155 -5.21 -4.48 9.27
N ILE A 156 -5.33 -4.56 10.59
CA ILE A 156 -6.37 -5.32 11.29
C ILE A 156 -7.19 -4.34 12.12
N LYS A 157 -8.52 -4.50 12.12
CA LYS A 157 -9.42 -3.67 12.92
C LYS A 157 -9.06 -3.81 14.40
N ASN A 158 -8.86 -2.68 15.09
CA ASN A 158 -8.54 -2.56 16.53
C ASN A 158 -7.09 -2.88 16.94
N ASP A 159 -6.15 -2.93 16.00
CA ASP A 159 -4.73 -3.13 16.31
C ASP A 159 -3.90 -1.86 16.02
N PHE A 160 -4.22 -0.79 16.77
CA PHE A 160 -3.63 0.54 16.68
C PHE A 160 -3.11 1.01 18.04
#